data_AF-A0A7S3MQT3-F1
#
_entry.id   AF-A0A7S3MQT3-F1
#
_cell.length_a   1.000
_cell.length_b   1.000
_cell.length_c   1.000
_cell.angle_alpha   90.00
_cell.angle_beta   90.00
_cell.angle_gamma   90.00
#
_symmetry.space_group_name_H-M   'P 1'
#
loop_
_entity.id
_entity.type
_entity.pdbx_description
1 polymer ?
#
loop_
_entity_poly.entity_id
_entity_poly.type
_entity_poly.pdbx_seq_one_letter_code
_entity_poly.pdbx_strand_id
1 'polypeptide(L)'
;GKHRIRGDINLLVLGDPGVAKSQFLKYTQQTAPRSVYTTGKGASAVGLTAGVHKDPVTKEWTLEGGALVIADKGLCLIDEFDKMNEHDRTSIHEAMEQQTISISKAGIVATLQARCSVIAVANPVKGRYDVTKTFAENVDLS
;
A
#
# COMPACT_ATOMS: atom_id res chain seq x y z
N GLY A 1 -20.64 -21.28 -3.19
CA GLY A 1 -19.25 -20.84 -2.96
C GLY A 1 -19.26 -19.78 -1.88
N LYS A 2 -18.44 -19.91 -0.83
CA LYS A 2 -18.39 -18.92 0.26
C LYS A 2 -17.76 -17.63 -0.26
N HIS A 3 -18.54 -16.54 -0.31
CA HIS A 3 -17.99 -15.19 -0.45
C HIS A 3 -17.04 -14.93 0.73
N ARG A 4 -15.80 -14.52 0.45
CA ARG A 4 -14.83 -14.18 1.49
C ARG A 4 -15.14 -12.76 1.97
N ILE A 5 -15.61 -12.64 3.20
CA ILE A 5 -15.80 -11.34 3.85
C ILE A 5 -14.46 -10.93 4.46
N ARG A 6 -14.04 -9.70 4.19
CA ARG A 6 -12.83 -9.12 4.76
C ARG A 6 -13.02 -8.88 6.27
N GLY A 7 -12.08 -9.35 7.08
CA GLY A 7 -12.08 -9.17 8.54
C GLY A 7 -11.15 -8.06 9.05
N ASP A 8 -10.32 -7.51 8.16
CA ASP A 8 -9.23 -6.59 8.49
C ASP A 8 -9.61 -5.13 8.18
N ILE A 9 -9.25 -4.19 9.06
CA ILE A 9 -9.60 -2.75 8.90
C ILE A 9 -8.39 -1.98 8.36
N ASN A 10 -8.64 -1.05 7.43
CA ASN A 10 -7.63 -0.07 7.01
C ASN A 10 -7.74 1.21 7.84
N LEU A 11 -6.60 1.85 8.08
CA LEU A 11 -6.52 3.12 8.81
C LEU A 11 -5.80 4.17 7.97
N LEU A 12 -6.39 5.36 7.83
CA LEU A 12 -5.75 6.54 7.26
C LEU A 12 -5.57 7.59 8.36
N VAL A 13 -4.33 8.01 8.58
CA VAL A 13 -3.98 9.07 9.52
C VAL A 13 -3.63 10.32 8.72
N LEU A 14 -4.47 11.34 8.83
CA LEU A 14 -4.25 12.64 8.23
C LEU A 14 -3.94 13.66 9.33
N GLY A 15 -2.94 14.50 9.10
CA GLY A 15 -2.66 15.61 10.02
C GLY A 15 -1.58 16.52 9.47
N ASP A 16 -1.34 17.63 10.17
CA ASP A 16 -0.36 18.61 9.75
C ASP A 16 1.09 18.06 9.81
N PRO A 17 2.04 18.63 9.07
CA PRO A 17 3.46 18.32 9.21
C PRO A 17 3.94 18.51 10.65
N GLY A 18 4.87 17.66 11.09
CA GLY A 18 5.47 17.77 12.42
C GLY A 18 4.69 17.14 13.59
N VAL A 19 3.51 16.53 13.35
CA VAL A 19 2.72 15.86 14.40
C VAL A 19 3.12 14.40 14.67
N ALA A 20 4.39 14.05 14.41
CA ALA A 20 4.97 12.72 14.66
C ALA A 20 4.29 11.51 13.95
N LYS A 21 3.52 11.73 12.87
CA LYS A 21 2.83 10.66 12.12
C LYS A 21 3.77 9.56 11.62
N SER A 22 4.92 9.92 11.04
CA SER A 22 5.91 8.95 10.59
C SER A 22 6.53 8.17 11.75
N GLN A 23 6.64 8.77 12.95
CA GLN A 23 7.13 8.05 14.13
C GLN A 23 6.10 7.03 14.63
N PHE A 24 4.81 7.34 14.53
CA PHE A 24 3.74 6.39 14.81
C PHE A 24 3.85 5.14 13.92
N LEU A 25 4.09 5.31 12.61
CA LEU A 25 4.33 4.19 11.70
C LEU A 25 5.58 3.40 12.07
N LYS A 26 6.72 4.07 12.32
CA LYS A 26 7.97 3.40 12.72
C LYS A 26 7.82 2.60 14.01
N TYR A 27 7.09 3.14 14.98
CA TYR A 27 6.79 2.43 16.23
C TYR A 27 5.89 1.22 15.99
N THR A 28 4.85 1.39 15.15
CA THR A 28 3.96 0.28 14.75
C THR A 28 4.74 -0.81 14.03
N GLN A 29 5.70 -0.45 13.18
CA GLN A 29 6.56 -1.41 12.48
C GLN A 29 7.40 -2.26 13.45
N GLN A 30 7.89 -1.68 14.55
CA GLN A 30 8.70 -2.41 15.53
C GLN A 30 7.87 -3.30 16.45
N THR A 31 6.60 -2.95 16.66
CA THR A 31 5.71 -3.64 17.61
C THR A 31 4.81 -4.67 16.95
N ALA A 32 4.40 -4.46 15.70
CA ALA A 32 3.47 -5.33 15.01
C ALA A 32 4.18 -6.58 14.44
N PRO A 33 3.56 -7.77 14.59
CA PRO A 33 4.06 -8.96 13.92
C PRO A 33 3.86 -8.81 12.41
N ARG A 34 4.95 -9.02 11.65
CA ARG A 34 4.95 -9.03 10.18
C ARG A 34 4.40 -7.72 9.57
N SER A 35 5.12 -6.64 9.83
CA SER A 35 4.85 -5.34 9.20
C SER A 35 5.84 -5.02 8.09
N VAL A 36 5.36 -4.42 7.01
CA VAL A 36 6.21 -3.84 5.95
C VAL A 36 6.00 -2.34 5.94
N TYR A 37 7.10 -1.58 5.98
CA TYR A 37 7.07 -0.13 5.86
C TYR A 37 7.51 0.31 4.46
N THR A 38 6.76 1.23 3.88
CA THR A 38 7.07 1.83 2.58
C THR A 38 6.66 3.30 2.54
N THR A 39 7.21 4.05 1.59
CA THR A 39 6.90 5.47 1.39
C THR A 39 6.18 5.66 0.06
N GLY A 40 5.22 6.57 -0.04
CA GLY A 40 4.41 6.77 -1.24
C GLY A 40 5.24 7.11 -2.49
N LYS A 41 6.39 7.77 -2.33
CA LYS A 41 7.35 8.01 -3.42
C LYS A 41 8.24 6.80 -3.76
N GLY A 42 8.60 5.98 -2.77
CA GLY A 42 9.44 4.79 -2.96
C GLY A 42 8.64 3.56 -3.38
N ALA A 43 7.32 3.60 -3.19
CA ALA A 43 6.37 2.55 -3.46
C ALA A 43 5.84 2.67 -4.89
N SER A 44 6.59 2.16 -5.87
CA SER A 44 6.05 1.99 -7.23
C SER A 44 4.95 0.90 -7.23
N ALA A 45 4.04 0.92 -8.21
CA ALA A 45 2.98 -0.10 -8.35
C ALA A 45 3.55 -1.52 -8.28
N VAL A 46 4.70 -1.74 -8.92
CA VAL A 46 5.41 -3.03 -8.93
C VAL A 46 5.95 -3.38 -7.54
N GLY A 47 6.55 -2.40 -6.85
CA GLY A 47 7.09 -2.59 -5.50
C GLY A 47 6.00 -2.78 -4.43
N LEU A 48 4.78 -2.31 -4.68
CA LEU A 48 3.63 -2.52 -3.79
C LEU A 48 2.91 -3.84 -4.06
N THR A 49 2.71 -4.16 -5.33
CA THR A 49 1.89 -5.32 -5.74
C THR A 49 2.77 -6.54 -5.96
N ALA A 50 3.19 -6.79 -7.19
CA ALA A 50 4.20 -7.76 -7.52
C ALA A 50 4.74 -7.49 -8.93
N GLY A 51 6.00 -7.87 -9.15
CA GLY A 51 6.73 -7.65 -10.39
C GLY A 51 7.13 -8.96 -11.04
N VAL A 52 7.40 -8.90 -12.34
CA VAL A 52 8.03 -10.00 -13.07
C VAL A 52 9.42 -9.53 -13.47
N HIS A 53 10.44 -10.28 -13.06
CA HIS A 53 11.83 -10.01 -13.36
C HIS A 53 12.42 -11.17 -14.17
N LYS A 54 13.41 -10.90 -15.02
CA LYS A 54 14.11 -11.96 -15.75
C LYS A 54 15.37 -12.31 -15.00
N ASP A 55 15.45 -13.51 -14.47
CA ASP A 55 16.64 -13.97 -13.77
C ASP A 55 17.84 -14.01 -14.74
N PRO A 56 18.96 -13.31 -14.44
CA PRO A 56 20.12 -13.27 -15.31
C PRO A 56 20.84 -14.62 -15.42
N VAL A 57 20.68 -15.52 -14.45
CA VAL A 57 21.34 -16.83 -14.43
C VAL A 57 20.52 -17.86 -15.20
N THR A 58 19.25 -18.02 -14.85
CA THR A 58 18.36 -19.03 -15.46
C THR A 58 17.75 -18.56 -16.78
N LYS A 59 17.77 -17.24 -17.05
CA LYS A 59 17.07 -16.57 -18.17
C LYS A 59 15.55 -16.78 -18.16
N GLU A 60 14.98 -17.28 -17.08
CA GLU A 60 13.55 -17.45 -16.90
C GLU A 60 12.91 -16.21 -16.29
N TRP A 61 11.61 -16.03 -16.55
CA TRP A 61 10.82 -15.01 -15.89
C TRP A 61 10.44 -15.51 -14.49
N THR A 62 10.76 -14.74 -13.47
CA THR A 62 10.43 -15.02 -12.07
C THR A 62 9.48 -13.96 -11.53
N LEU A 63 8.59 -14.38 -10.64
CA LEU A 63 7.62 -13.52 -9.99
C LEU A 63 8.17 -13.06 -8.63
N GLU A 64 8.20 -11.75 -8.41
CA GLU A 64 8.64 -11.14 -7.15
C GLU A 64 7.45 -10.47 -6.45
N GLY A 65 7.22 -10.82 -5.18
CA GLY A 65 6.17 -10.24 -4.36
C GLY A 65 6.51 -8.83 -3.92
N GLY A 66 5.59 -7.88 -4.08
CA GLY A 66 5.72 -6.53 -3.54
C GLY A 66 5.33 -6.45 -2.06
N ALA A 67 5.36 -5.23 -1.52
CA ALA A 67 5.14 -4.94 -0.11
C ALA A 67 3.82 -5.50 0.45
N LEU A 68 2.72 -5.41 -0.30
CA LEU A 68 1.41 -5.91 0.13
C LEU A 68 1.35 -7.44 0.21
N VAL A 69 2.05 -8.12 -0.70
CA VAL A 69 2.14 -9.59 -0.71
C VAL A 69 3.03 -10.08 0.43
N ILE A 70 4.15 -9.41 0.68
CA ILE A 70 5.07 -9.74 1.79
C ILE A 70 4.37 -9.54 3.15
N ALA A 71 3.53 -8.50 3.25
CA ALA A 71 2.74 -8.16 4.43
C ALA A 71 1.48 -9.03 4.63
N ASP A 72 1.26 -10.11 3.87
CA ASP A 72 0.08 -10.98 4.02
C ASP A 72 -0.12 -11.44 5.49
N LYS A 73 -1.34 -11.27 6.00
CA LYS A 73 -1.77 -11.47 7.40
C LYS A 73 -1.10 -10.56 8.43
N GLY A 74 -0.53 -9.44 8.00
CA GLY A 74 0.11 -8.46 8.87
C GLY A 74 -0.30 -7.04 8.51
N LEU A 75 0.64 -6.11 8.65
CA LEU A 75 0.42 -4.68 8.41
C LEU A 75 1.26 -4.16 7.24
N CYS A 76 0.65 -3.43 6.32
CA CYS A 76 1.34 -2.62 5.34
C CYS A 76 1.27 -1.16 5.77
N LEU A 77 2.40 -0.57 6.12
CA LEU A 77 2.54 0.79 6.60
C LEU A 77 3.02 1.67 5.45
N ILE A 78 2.22 2.67 5.07
CA ILE A 78 2.51 3.57 3.95
C ILE A 78 2.64 5.00 4.47
N ASP A 79 3.84 5.56 4.46
CA ASP A 79 4.07 6.98 4.73
C ASP A 79 3.93 7.83 3.46
N GLU A 80 3.63 9.11 3.59
CA GLU A 80 3.47 10.04 2.46
C GLU A 80 2.50 9.53 1.38
N PHE A 81 1.36 8.99 1.78
CA PHE A 81 0.36 8.45 0.85
C PHE A 81 -0.15 9.52 -0.14
N ASP A 82 -0.13 10.80 0.26
CA ASP A 82 -0.46 11.94 -0.61
C ASP A 82 0.53 12.14 -1.77
N LYS A 83 1.78 11.64 -1.67
CA LYS A 83 2.81 11.77 -2.71
C LYS A 83 2.85 10.62 -3.71
N MET A 84 1.97 9.63 -3.56
CA MET A 84 1.88 8.49 -4.45
C MET A 84 1.22 8.87 -5.79
N ASN A 85 1.67 8.27 -6.89
CA ASN A 85 1.11 8.50 -8.21
C ASN A 85 -0.28 7.87 -8.36
N GLU A 86 -1.11 8.42 -9.24
CA GLU A 86 -2.48 7.93 -9.50
C GLU A 86 -2.52 6.45 -9.93
N HIS A 87 -1.58 6.00 -10.77
CA HIS A 87 -1.50 4.60 -11.20
C HIS A 87 -1.24 3.63 -10.03
N ASP A 88 -0.37 4.02 -9.10
CA ASP A 88 0.00 3.22 -7.93
C ASP A 88 -1.17 3.16 -6.95
N ARG A 89 -1.91 4.28 -6.80
CA ARG A 89 -3.15 4.36 -5.99
C ARG A 89 -4.23 3.40 -6.49
N THR A 90 -4.55 3.42 -7.80
CA THR A 90 -5.56 2.52 -8.38
C THR A 90 -5.23 1.05 -8.15
N SER A 91 -3.95 0.69 -8.31
CA SER A 91 -3.47 -0.68 -8.09
C SER A 91 -3.63 -1.12 -6.63
N ILE A 92 -3.37 -0.21 -5.68
CA ILE A 92 -3.56 -0.46 -4.25
C ILE A 92 -5.05 -0.58 -3.91
N HIS A 93 -5.93 0.25 -4.47
CA HIS A 93 -7.37 0.18 -4.22
C HIS A 93 -7.94 -1.19 -4.62
N GLU A 94 -7.55 -1.71 -5.79
CA GLU A 94 -7.94 -3.05 -6.22
C GLU A 94 -7.44 -4.12 -5.23
N ALA A 95 -6.16 -4.04 -4.84
CA ALA A 95 -5.56 -4.98 -3.90
C ALA A 95 -6.20 -4.93 -2.50
N MET A 96 -6.58 -3.74 -2.01
CA MET A 96 -7.25 -3.54 -0.72
C MET A 96 -8.68 -4.07 -0.70
N GLU A 97 -9.38 -3.98 -1.84
CA GLU A 97 -10.75 -4.46 -1.98
C GLU A 97 -10.79 -5.98 -2.11
N GLN A 98 -10.03 -6.55 -3.04
CA GLN A 98 -10.05 -7.99 -3.31
C GLN A 98 -9.18 -8.79 -2.31
N GLN A 99 -8.25 -8.14 -1.60
CA GLN A 99 -7.22 -8.79 -0.79
C GLN A 99 -6.44 -9.88 -1.56
N THR A 100 -6.35 -9.71 -2.88
CA THR A 100 -5.65 -10.56 -3.84
C THR A 100 -5.11 -9.70 -4.96
N ILE A 101 -3.97 -10.09 -5.51
CA ILE A 101 -3.34 -9.43 -6.66
C ILE A 101 -3.21 -10.48 -7.76
N SER A 102 -3.85 -10.24 -8.90
CA SER A 102 -3.71 -11.07 -10.09
C SER A 102 -2.69 -10.49 -11.06
N ILE A 103 -1.72 -11.30 -11.46
CA ILE A 103 -0.71 -10.92 -12.45
C ILE A 103 -0.77 -11.88 -13.62
N SER A 104 -0.80 -11.30 -14.81
CA SER A 104 -0.71 -12.00 -16.09
C SER A 104 0.31 -11.28 -16.98
N LYS A 105 1.60 -11.57 -16.77
CA LYS A 105 2.71 -10.94 -17.51
C LYS A 105 3.79 -11.97 -17.83
N ALA A 106 4.43 -11.82 -19.00
CA ALA A 106 5.54 -12.66 -19.46
C ALA A 106 5.28 -14.18 -19.40
N GLY A 107 4.03 -14.59 -19.66
CA GLY A 107 3.61 -16.01 -19.61
C GLY A 107 3.32 -16.55 -18.21
N ILE A 108 3.51 -15.75 -17.16
CA ILE A 108 3.16 -16.10 -15.79
C ILE A 108 1.75 -15.58 -15.51
N VAL A 109 0.85 -16.51 -15.21
CA VAL A 109 -0.49 -16.22 -14.69
C VAL A 109 -0.54 -16.70 -13.26
N ALA A 110 -0.54 -15.78 -12.31
CA ALA A 110 -0.51 -16.08 -10.89
C ALA A 110 -1.45 -15.16 -10.11
N THR A 111 -2.01 -15.68 -9.03
CA THR A 111 -2.80 -14.89 -8.07
C THR A 111 -2.12 -14.97 -6.72
N LEU A 112 -1.69 -13.82 -6.21
CA LEU A 112 -1.04 -13.68 -4.92
C LEU A 112 -2.05 -13.18 -3.89
N GLN A 113 -1.92 -13.66 -2.66
CA GLN A 113 -2.77 -13.22 -1.54
C GLN A 113 -2.13 -11.99 -0.89
N ALA A 114 -2.94 -10.99 -0.55
CA ALA A 114 -2.52 -9.76 0.12
C ALA A 114 -3.50 -9.39 1.24
N ARG A 115 -3.73 -10.33 2.17
CA ARG A 115 -4.66 -10.15 3.31
C ARG A 115 -3.98 -9.35 4.42
N CYS A 116 -3.64 -8.11 4.13
CA CYS A 116 -3.01 -7.21 5.08
C CYS A 116 -3.94 -6.06 5.43
N SER A 117 -3.75 -5.48 6.61
CA SER A 117 -4.31 -4.18 6.95
C SER A 117 -3.36 -3.09 6.49
N VAL A 118 -3.88 -2.08 5.80
CA VAL A 118 -3.11 -0.91 5.38
C VAL A 118 -3.26 0.19 6.40
N ILE A 119 -2.13 0.71 6.90
CA ILE A 119 -2.07 1.93 7.70
C ILE A 119 -1.32 2.98 6.88
N ALA A 120 -2.07 3.97 6.38
CA ALA A 120 -1.53 5.05 5.58
C ALA A 120 -1.42 6.34 6.40
N VAL A 121 -0.35 7.09 6.19
CA VAL A 121 -0.18 8.45 6.69
C VAL A 121 -0.15 9.40 5.50
N ALA A 122 -0.94 10.47 5.58
CA ALA A 122 -1.00 11.49 4.55
C ALA A 122 -0.95 12.90 5.16
N ASN A 123 -0.50 13.86 4.36
CA ASN A 123 -0.55 15.27 4.68
C ASN A 123 -1.65 15.99 3.88
N PRO A 124 -2.26 17.05 4.42
CA PRO A 124 -3.14 17.92 3.64
C PRO A 124 -2.40 18.56 2.46
N VAL A 125 -3.09 18.81 1.35
CA VAL A 125 -2.53 19.32 0.09
C VAL A 125 -1.71 20.61 0.28
N LYS A 126 -2.17 21.53 1.14
CA LYS A 126 -1.50 22.80 1.44
C LYS A 126 -0.59 22.76 2.67
N GLY A 127 -0.31 21.57 3.21
CA GLY A 127 0.49 21.40 4.43
C GLY A 127 -0.21 21.83 5.72
N ARG A 128 -1.45 22.31 5.66
CA ARG A 128 -2.32 22.51 6.83
C ARG A 128 -3.74 22.10 6.49
N TYR A 129 -4.42 21.49 7.45
CA TYR A 129 -5.83 21.14 7.30
C TYR A 129 -6.70 22.39 7.38
N ASP A 130 -7.46 22.66 6.32
CA ASP A 130 -8.38 23.79 6.25
C ASP A 130 -9.79 23.33 6.64
N VAL A 131 -10.22 23.70 7.85
CA VAL A 131 -11.54 23.34 8.40
C VAL A 131 -12.71 23.96 7.61
N THR A 132 -12.45 24.95 6.76
CA THR A 132 -13.48 25.58 5.92
C THR A 132 -13.79 24.76 4.67
N LYS A 133 -12.95 23.80 4.32
CA LYS A 133 -13.07 22.95 3.13
C LYS A 133 -13.53 21.55 3.47
N THR A 134 -14.07 20.86 2.48
CA THR A 134 -14.44 19.46 2.60
C THR A 134 -13.20 18.57 2.73
N PHE A 135 -13.38 17.34 3.21
CA PHE A 135 -12.28 16.38 3.32
C PHE A 135 -11.65 16.08 1.96
N ALA A 136 -12.47 15.89 0.91
CA ALA A 136 -11.99 15.60 -0.44
C ALA A 136 -11.06 16.72 -0.95
N GLU A 137 -11.43 17.98 -0.73
CA GLU A 137 -10.63 19.15 -1.13
C GLU A 137 -9.34 19.33 -0.32
N ASN A 138 -9.30 18.81 0.92
CA ASN A 138 -8.12 18.90 1.78
C ASN A 138 -7.05 17.86 1.43
N VAL A 139 -7.45 16.75 0.81
CA VAL A 139 -6.71 15.49 0.84
C VAL A 139 -6.38 14.96 -0.56
N ASP A 140 -7.13 15.34 -1.60
CA ASP A 140 -6.87 15.03 -3.02
C ASP A 140 -6.48 13.55 -3.25
N LEU A 141 -7.36 12.67 -2.75
CA LEU A 141 -7.22 11.21 -2.82
C LEU A 141 -8.23 10.57 -3.80
N SER A 142 -8.73 11.34 -4.78
CA SER A 142 -9.55 10.78 -5.87
C SER A 142 -8.73 10.00 -6.88
#